data_AF-A0A257LIY8-F1
#
_entry.id   AF-A0A257LIY8-F1
#
_cell.length_a   1.000
_cell.length_b   1.000
_cell.length_c   1.000
_cell.angle_alpha   90.00
_cell.angle_beta   90.00
_cell.angle_gamma   90.00
#
_symmetry.space_group_name_H-M   'P 1'
#
loop_
_entity.id
_entity.type
_entity.pdbx_description
1 polymer ?
#
loop_
_entity_poly.entity_id
_entity_poly.type
_entity_poly.pdbx_seq_one_letter_code
_entity_poly.pdbx_strand_id
1 'polypeptide(L)'
;VLKATKVDGVYTADPKKDPSATRYTSVSFDEAISKNLQVLDATAFALCRDQKLPIKVFSIFKAGALKRVVMGEDEGTLVHV
;
A
#
# COMPACT_ATOMS: atom_id res chain seq x y z
N VAL A 1 -8.23 5.64 3.38
CA VAL A 1 -8.38 5.49 1.91
C VAL A 1 -8.09 4.05 1.53
N LEU A 2 -8.94 3.46 0.68
CA LEU A 2 -8.76 2.10 0.16
C LEU A 2 -8.30 2.18 -1.30
N LYS A 3 -7.09 1.69 -1.57
CA LYS A 3 -6.50 1.69 -2.91
C LYS A 3 -6.46 0.26 -3.45
N ALA A 4 -7.38 -0.03 -4.36
CA ALA A 4 -7.46 -1.31 -5.05
C ALA A 4 -6.49 -1.33 -6.24
N THR A 5 -5.60 -2.33 -6.32
CA THR A 5 -4.60 -2.44 -7.39
C THR A 5 -4.53 -3.85 -7.98
N LYS A 6 -3.68 -4.02 -9.00
CA LYS A 6 -3.38 -5.33 -9.59
C LYS A 6 -2.42 -6.18 -8.74
N VAL A 7 -1.68 -5.54 -7.85
CA VAL A 7 -0.74 -6.18 -6.92
C VAL A 7 -1.36 -6.23 -5.52
N ASP A 8 -0.94 -7.18 -4.70
CA ASP A 8 -1.51 -7.38 -3.36
C ASP A 8 -0.85 -6.53 -2.26
N GLY A 9 -0.08 -5.50 -2.64
CA GLY A 9 0.48 -4.54 -1.68
C GLY A 9 1.53 -3.62 -2.30
N VAL A 10 2.28 -2.96 -1.43
CA VAL A 10 3.47 -2.18 -1.76
C VAL A 10 4.70 -3.06 -1.55
N TYR A 11 5.61 -3.05 -2.51
CA TYR A 11 6.81 -3.89 -2.53
C TYR A 11 8.08 -3.05 -2.52
N THR A 12 9.19 -3.63 -2.08
CA THR A 12 10.54 -3.04 -2.17
C THR A 12 10.96 -2.75 -3.62
N ALA A 13 10.56 -3.61 -4.54
CA ALA A 13 10.82 -3.52 -5.98
C ALA A 13 9.61 -4.08 -6.76
N ASP A 14 9.60 -3.94 -8.09
CA ASP A 14 8.55 -4.53 -8.93
C ASP A 14 8.65 -6.07 -8.87
N PRO A 15 7.67 -6.78 -8.27
CA PRO A 15 7.74 -8.23 -8.10
C PRO A 15 7.71 -9.00 -9.42
N LYS A 16 7.37 -8.33 -10.54
CA LYS A 16 7.46 -8.94 -11.88
C LYS A 16 8.87 -8.89 -12.47
N LYS A 17 9.69 -7.94 -12.02
CA LYS A 17 11.06 -7.73 -12.51
C LYS A 17 12.09 -8.29 -11.55
N ASP A 18 11.81 -8.20 -10.25
CA ASP A 18 12.72 -8.61 -9.19
C ASP A 18 12.05 -9.69 -8.32
N PRO A 19 12.54 -10.95 -8.36
CA PRO A 19 11.99 -12.03 -7.55
C PRO A 19 12.33 -11.91 -6.06
N SER A 20 13.25 -11.02 -5.66
CA SER A 20 13.56 -10.71 -4.26
C SER A 20 12.66 -9.62 -3.67
N ALA A 21 11.74 -9.06 -4.48
CA ALA A 21 10.79 -8.05 -4.04
C ALA A 21 9.96 -8.56 -2.86
N THR A 22 10.08 -7.88 -1.73
CA THR A 22 9.36 -8.23 -0.49
C THR A 22 8.20 -7.25 -0.29
N ARG A 23 7.02 -7.78 0.02
CA ARG A 23 5.83 -6.99 0.33
C ARG A 23 5.96 -6.39 1.72
N TYR A 24 5.66 -5.11 1.87
CA TYR A 24 5.53 -4.47 3.18
C TYR A 24 4.16 -4.78 3.78
N THR A 25 4.10 -5.11 5.08
CA THR A 25 2.83 -5.27 5.80
C THR A 25 2.29 -3.91 6.26
N SER A 26 3.17 -3.08 6.79
CA SER A 26 2.93 -1.68 7.14
C SER A 26 4.14 -0.83 6.76
N VAL A 27 3.90 0.43 6.42
CA VAL A 27 4.96 1.38 6.09
C VAL A 27 4.51 2.79 6.51
N SER A 28 5.43 3.60 7.02
CA SER A 28 5.10 4.99 7.32
C SER A 28 5.10 5.86 6.06
N PHE A 29 4.44 7.02 6.10
CA PHE A 29 4.53 7.98 5.00
C PHE A 29 5.99 8.40 4.74
N ASP A 30 6.78 8.61 5.80
CA ASP A 30 8.20 8.97 5.68
C ASP A 30 9.05 7.85 5.08
N GLU A 31 8.80 6.59 5.48
CA GLU A 31 9.50 5.44 4.88
C GLU A 31 9.16 5.29 3.39
N ALA A 32 7.89 5.48 3.03
CA ALA A 32 7.47 5.41 1.65
C ALA A 32 8.11 6.51 0.79
N ILE A 33 8.30 7.72 1.34
CA ILE A 33 9.03 8.81 0.65
C ILE A 33 10.51 8.46 0.56
N SER A 34 11.13 8.06 1.67
CA SER A 34 12.57 7.76 1.74
C SER A 34 12.97 6.62 0.80
N LYS A 35 12.12 5.59 0.69
CA LYS A 35 12.33 4.44 -0.19
C LYS A 35 11.73 4.64 -1.59
N ASN A 36 11.21 5.83 -1.90
CA ASN A 36 10.61 6.19 -3.19
C ASN A 36 9.54 5.19 -3.66
N LEU A 37 8.69 4.74 -2.73
CA LEU A 37 7.64 3.76 -2.98
C LEU A 37 6.49 4.40 -3.75
N GLN A 38 6.15 3.83 -4.91
CA GLN A 38 5.08 4.33 -5.77
C GLN A 38 3.69 3.88 -5.27
N VAL A 39 3.24 4.45 -4.16
CA VAL A 39 1.93 4.15 -3.57
C VAL A 39 0.81 4.89 -4.30
N LEU A 40 0.95 6.21 -4.46
CA LEU A 40 0.04 7.16 -5.12
C LEU A 40 0.87 8.17 -5.92
N ASP A 41 0.23 9.03 -6.71
CA ASP A 41 0.90 10.22 -7.21
C ASP A 41 1.35 11.13 -6.05
N ALA A 42 2.38 11.93 -6.28
CA ALA A 42 3.01 12.73 -5.23
C ALA A 42 2.02 13.70 -4.54
N THR A 43 1.07 14.26 -5.29
CA THR A 43 0.09 15.23 -4.78
C THR A 43 -0.93 14.55 -3.87
N ALA A 44 -1.52 13.44 -4.30
CA ALA A 44 -2.46 12.67 -3.49
C ALA A 44 -1.78 12.07 -2.25
N PHE A 45 -0.53 11.64 -2.38
CA PHE A 45 0.25 11.11 -1.28
C PHE A 45 0.52 12.18 -0.21
N ALA A 46 0.97 13.37 -0.62
CA ALA A 46 1.17 14.50 0.29
C ALA A 46 -0.13 14.91 0.99
N LEU A 47 -1.24 14.99 0.26
CA LEU A 47 -2.56 15.30 0.85
C LEU A 47 -2.98 14.27 1.90
N CYS A 48 -2.79 12.96 1.63
CA CYS A 48 -3.12 11.91 2.59
C CYS A 48 -2.26 12.00 3.85
N ARG A 49 -0.97 12.30 3.72
CA ARG A 49 -0.06 12.49 4.86
C ARG A 49 -0.50 13.68 5.71
N ASP A 50 -0.74 14.83 5.09
CA ASP A 50 -1.07 16.07 5.79
C ASP A 50 -2.43 15.97 6.52
N GLN A 51 -3.39 15.22 5.95
CA GLN A 51 -4.68 14.92 6.58
C GLN A 51 -4.64 13.70 7.52
N LYS A 52 -3.48 13.07 7.71
CA LYS A 52 -3.30 11.84 8.49
C LYS A 52 -4.25 10.71 8.08
N LEU A 53 -4.55 10.63 6.79
CA LEU A 53 -5.46 9.62 6.24
C LEU A 53 -4.67 8.34 5.92
N PRO A 54 -4.89 7.23 6.65
CA PRO A 54 -4.21 5.98 6.36
C PRO A 54 -4.65 5.43 5.00
N ILE A 55 -3.71 4.85 4.27
CA ILE A 55 -3.95 4.26 2.94
C ILE A 55 -3.77 2.75 3.05
N LYS A 56 -4.80 1.97 2.72
CA LYS A 56 -4.65 0.52 2.57
C LYS A 56 -4.56 0.16 1.10
N VAL A 57 -3.43 -0.40 0.68
CA VAL A 57 -3.20 -0.90 -0.67
C VAL A 57 -3.45 -2.39 -0.70
N PHE A 58 -4.37 -2.87 -1.53
CA PHE A 58 -4.69 -4.31 -1.63
C PHE A 58 -5.01 -4.71 -3.07
N SER A 59 -5.01 -6.03 -3.34
CA SER A 59 -5.38 -6.56 -4.65
C SER A 59 -6.89 -6.74 -4.78
N ILE A 60 -7.47 -6.24 -5.87
CA ILE A 60 -8.89 -6.48 -6.19
C ILE A 60 -9.14 -7.86 -6.78
N PHE A 61 -8.10 -8.51 -7.31
CA PHE A 61 -8.22 -9.84 -7.95
C PHE A 61 -8.35 -10.96 -6.93
N LYS A 62 -7.92 -10.72 -5.69
CA LYS A 62 -8.00 -11.71 -4.63
C LYS A 62 -9.41 -11.71 -4.04
N ALA A 63 -10.14 -12.80 -4.27
CA ALA A 63 -11.50 -12.96 -3.77
C ALA A 63 -11.54 -12.75 -2.23
N GLY A 64 -12.49 -11.92 -1.80
CA GLY A 64 -12.66 -11.57 -0.39
C GLY A 64 -11.67 -10.53 0.17
N ALA A 65 -10.70 -10.02 -0.61
CA ALA A 65 -9.71 -9.07 -0.10
C ALA A 65 -10.34 -7.78 0.45
N LEU A 66 -11.34 -7.21 -0.24
CA LEU A 66 -12.05 -6.03 0.26
C LEU A 66 -12.72 -6.31 1.62
N LYS A 67 -13.36 -7.47 1.77
CA LYS A 67 -13.98 -7.88 3.05
C LYS A 67 -12.93 -7.98 4.15
N ARG A 68 -11.81 -8.66 3.89
CA ARG A 68 -10.71 -8.83 4.84
C ARG A 68 -10.12 -7.48 5.29
N VAL A 69 -9.91 -6.57 4.33
CA VAL A 69 -9.44 -5.21 4.62
C VAL A 69 -10.41 -4.44 5.52
N VAL A 70 -11.72 -4.50 5.25
CA VAL A 70 -12.74 -3.81 6.05
C VAL A 70 -12.89 -4.45 7.44
N MET A 71 -12.68 -5.76 7.55
CA MET A 71 -12.67 -6.48 8.83
C MET A 71 -11.39 -6.26 9.64
N GLY A 72 -10.38 -5.57 9.08
CA GLY A 72 -9.10 -5.30 9.76
C GLY A 72 -8.13 -6.48 9.76
N GLU A 73 -8.33 -7.46 8.89
CA GLU A 73 -7.41 -8.59 8.73
C GLU A 73 -6.09 -8.17 8.05
N ASP A 74 -5.08 -9.05 8.11
CA ASP A 74 -3.81 -8.87 7.41
C ASP A 74 -4.01 -9.05 5.90
N GLU A 75 -4.41 -7.97 5.24
CA GLU A 75 -4.54 -7.91 3.80
C GLU A 75 -3.95 -6.60 3.28
N GLY A 76 -3.11 -6.72 2.25
CA GLY A 76 -2.47 -5.57 1.65
C GLY A 76 -1.26 -5.02 2.41
N THR A 77 -0.97 -3.76 2.14
CA THR A 77 -0.04 -2.92 2.88
C THR A 77 -0.79 -1.75 3.50
N LEU A 78 -0.54 -1.47 4.77
CA LEU A 78 -1.04 -0.28 5.45
C LEU A 78 0.01 0.83 5.43
N VAL A 79 -0.32 1.95 4.78
CA VAL A 79 0.46 3.19 4.87
C VAL A 79 -0.16 4.08 5.94
N HIS A 80 0.63 4.48 6.94
CA HIS A 80 0.16 5.31 8.05
C HIS A 80 1.17 6.41 8.39
N VAL A 81 0.71 7.43 9.13
CA VAL A 81 1.58 8.45 9.73
C VAL A 81 2.35 7.84 10.90
#